data_AF-A0A842Q7H2-F1
#
_entry.id   AF-A0A842Q7H2-F1
#
_cell.length_a   1.000
_cell.length_b   1.000
_cell.length_c   1.000
_cell.angle_alpha   90.00
_cell.angle_beta   90.00
_cell.angle_gamma   90.00
#
_symmetry.space_group_name_H-M   'P 1'
#
loop_
_entity.id
_entity.type
_entity.pdbx_description
1 polymer ?
#
loop_
_entity_poly.entity_id
_entity_poly.type
_entity_poly.pdbx_seq_one_letter_code
_entity_poly.pdbx_strand_id
1 'polypeptide(L)'
;IDLKENGHLDYLVRTAISFGLPPIRAIQMVSINTARYFGLKNIGAIAPGFRADFILLDDLESFRISEVYLDGKRIDNNKRFTSRIKNDADFIVNNNNCSSFFLQNTMHIKTVDDPNMFVIPANSTSTSSLLQVIGVIPGQIITQKRIIQAKVDRKYAVADAQRDLAKLAVIERHHRTGNIGLGFVQGLGLERGAIASSVAHDSHNIVVAGMNDIDMLIAARYISLIGGGLVVADNEKIAASLRLPIAGLMSNQPIASVISDLKAVNEACSKMGNNVIKDPFMLLSFLSLPVIPSLKLTDKGLVDVDKFQFISLWAAD
;
A
#
# COMPACT_ATOMS: atom_id res chain seq x y z
N ILE A 1 3.29 8.36 -7.93
CA ILE A 1 4.26 9.27 -8.59
C ILE A 1 4.39 8.85 -10.04
N ASP A 2 4.72 7.58 -10.27
CA ASP A 2 4.84 6.93 -11.58
C ASP A 2 3.70 7.22 -12.54
N LEU A 3 2.44 7.16 -12.08
CA LEU A 3 1.29 7.47 -12.94
C LEU A 3 1.36 8.88 -13.56
N LYS A 4 1.88 9.88 -12.82
CA LYS A 4 2.02 11.25 -13.33
C LYS A 4 3.27 11.41 -14.21
N GLU A 5 4.38 10.79 -13.82
CA GLU A 5 5.68 10.99 -14.47
C GLU A 5 5.82 10.13 -15.73
N ASN A 6 5.32 8.89 -15.69
CA ASN A 6 5.51 7.89 -16.72
C ASN A 6 4.25 7.66 -17.56
N GLY A 7 3.07 7.66 -16.93
CA GLY A 7 1.79 7.27 -17.54
C GLY A 7 1.28 5.92 -17.02
N HIS A 8 0.35 5.32 -17.75
CA HIS A 8 -0.27 4.04 -17.40
C HIS A 8 0.02 2.99 -18.48
N LEU A 9 -0.99 2.55 -19.24
CA LEU A 9 -0.81 1.61 -20.34
C LEU A 9 0.05 2.19 -21.47
N ASP A 10 -0.02 3.49 -21.70
CA ASP A 10 0.79 4.18 -22.71
C ASP A 10 2.30 4.09 -22.40
N TYR A 11 2.66 4.15 -21.12
CA TYR A 11 4.04 3.91 -20.68
C TYR A 11 4.49 2.47 -20.98
N LEU A 12 3.63 1.48 -20.71
CA LEU A 12 3.95 0.08 -20.98
C LEU A 12 4.11 -0.18 -22.48
N VAL A 13 3.31 0.46 -23.33
CA VAL A 13 3.47 0.40 -24.79
C VAL A 13 4.80 1.00 -25.22
N ARG A 14 5.13 2.23 -24.78
CA ARG A 14 6.43 2.87 -25.07
C ARG A 14 7.61 1.99 -24.62
N THR A 15 7.50 1.39 -23.44
CA THR A 15 8.53 0.52 -22.87
C THR A 15 8.69 -0.78 -23.67
N ALA A 16 7.59 -1.39 -24.10
CA ALA A 16 7.67 -2.59 -24.92
C ALA A 16 8.31 -2.30 -26.28
N ILE A 17 7.99 -1.16 -26.89
CA ILE A 17 8.56 -0.71 -28.16
C ILE A 17 10.07 -0.43 -28.01
N SER A 18 10.48 0.24 -26.92
CA SER A 18 11.90 0.51 -26.67
C SER A 18 12.74 -0.75 -26.45
N PHE A 19 12.12 -1.84 -25.99
CA PHE A 19 12.74 -3.18 -25.92
C PHE A 19 12.66 -3.97 -27.24
N GLY A 20 12.21 -3.35 -28.33
CA GLY A 20 12.22 -3.92 -29.68
C GLY A 20 10.94 -4.61 -30.11
N LEU A 21 9.84 -4.52 -29.35
CA LEU A 21 8.55 -5.03 -29.79
C LEU A 21 8.01 -4.17 -30.95
N PRO A 22 7.57 -4.74 -32.08
CA PRO A 22 6.99 -3.95 -33.17
C PRO A 22 5.80 -3.10 -32.68
N PRO A 23 5.74 -1.79 -32.99
CA PRO A 23 4.70 -0.90 -32.46
C PRO A 23 3.27 -1.39 -32.64
N ILE A 24 2.96 -1.92 -33.83
CA ILE A 24 1.62 -2.47 -34.12
C ILE A 24 1.26 -3.61 -33.16
N ARG A 25 2.21 -4.49 -32.83
CA ARG A 25 1.97 -5.58 -31.88
C ARG A 25 1.78 -5.04 -30.46
N ALA A 26 2.60 -4.07 -30.05
CA ALA A 26 2.45 -3.42 -28.74
C ALA A 26 1.05 -2.78 -28.59
N ILE A 27 0.57 -2.09 -29.62
CA ILE A 27 -0.78 -1.50 -29.65
C ILE A 27 -1.86 -2.58 -29.59
N GLN A 28 -1.72 -3.66 -30.36
CA GLN A 28 -2.69 -4.77 -30.35
C GLN A 28 -2.84 -5.38 -28.96
N MET A 29 -1.73 -5.51 -28.21
CA MET A 29 -1.71 -6.08 -26.85
C MET A 29 -2.52 -5.25 -25.83
N VAL A 30 -2.74 -3.96 -26.08
CA VAL A 30 -3.53 -3.08 -25.20
C VAL A 30 -4.86 -2.63 -25.81
N SER A 31 -5.26 -3.17 -26.97
CA SER A 31 -6.47 -2.77 -27.70
C SER A 31 -7.33 -3.97 -28.14
N ILE A 32 -7.13 -4.51 -29.34
CA ILE A 32 -8.01 -5.55 -29.89
C ILE A 32 -7.86 -6.89 -29.15
N ASN A 33 -6.66 -7.21 -28.64
CA ASN A 33 -6.44 -8.46 -27.90
C ASN A 33 -7.19 -8.43 -26.56
N THR A 34 -7.15 -7.29 -25.85
CA THR A 34 -7.87 -7.11 -24.59
C THR A 34 -9.38 -7.11 -24.83
N ALA A 35 -9.87 -6.40 -25.84
CA ALA A 35 -11.28 -6.40 -26.21
C ALA A 35 -11.79 -7.81 -26.52
N ARG A 36 -11.06 -8.59 -27.31
CA ARG A 36 -11.39 -9.98 -27.63
C ARG A 36 -11.37 -10.89 -26.41
N TYR A 37 -10.34 -10.78 -25.58
CA TYR A 37 -10.20 -11.59 -24.36
C TYR A 37 -11.40 -11.41 -23.42
N PHE A 38 -11.83 -10.15 -23.20
CA PHE A 38 -12.98 -9.84 -22.35
C PHE A 38 -14.34 -9.95 -23.07
N GLY A 39 -14.37 -10.37 -24.33
CA GLY A 39 -15.61 -10.47 -25.11
C GLY A 39 -16.29 -9.12 -25.40
N LEU A 40 -15.56 -8.02 -25.31
CA LEU A 40 -16.06 -6.66 -25.54
C LEU A 40 -16.18 -6.42 -27.05
N LYS A 41 -17.43 -6.41 -27.53
CA LYS A 41 -17.74 -6.20 -28.94
C LYS A 41 -17.58 -4.74 -29.34
N ASN A 42 -17.20 -4.53 -30.60
CA ASN A 42 -17.17 -3.20 -31.25
C ASN A 42 -16.24 -2.18 -30.58
N ILE A 43 -15.17 -2.61 -29.90
CA ILE A 43 -14.13 -1.74 -29.34
C ILE A 43 -12.73 -2.33 -29.59
N GLY A 44 -11.68 -1.52 -29.42
CA GLY A 44 -10.28 -1.96 -29.50
C GLY A 44 -9.71 -2.07 -30.92
N ALA A 45 -10.46 -1.71 -31.96
CA ALA A 45 -9.97 -1.63 -33.34
C ALA A 45 -10.61 -0.46 -34.10
N ILE A 46 -9.93 0.01 -35.15
CA ILE A 46 -10.44 1.01 -36.09
C ILE A 46 -11.04 0.27 -37.28
N ALA A 47 -12.37 0.11 -37.29
CA ALA A 47 -13.11 -0.53 -38.37
C ALA A 47 -14.59 -0.07 -38.38
N PRO A 48 -15.31 -0.17 -39.51
CA PRO A 48 -16.75 0.10 -39.55
C PRO A 48 -17.52 -0.72 -38.51
N GLY A 49 -18.44 -0.06 -37.80
CA GLY A 49 -19.23 -0.67 -36.72
C GLY A 49 -18.54 -0.70 -35.35
N PHE A 50 -17.27 -0.31 -35.25
CA PHE A 50 -16.58 -0.12 -33.98
C PHE A 50 -16.79 1.29 -33.43
N ARG A 51 -16.77 1.41 -32.11
CA ARG A 51 -16.82 2.70 -31.42
C ARG A 51 -15.60 3.53 -31.81
N ALA A 52 -15.81 4.81 -32.06
CA ALA A 52 -14.77 5.76 -32.42
C ALA A 52 -13.96 6.22 -31.20
N ASP A 53 -13.38 5.27 -30.47
CA ASP A 53 -12.40 5.48 -29.40
C ASP A 53 -11.00 5.27 -29.99
N PHE A 54 -10.26 6.34 -30.24
CA PHE A 54 -8.96 6.27 -30.89
C PHE A 54 -8.03 7.39 -30.43
N ILE A 55 -6.74 7.21 -30.70
CA ILE A 55 -5.70 8.21 -30.43
C ILE A 55 -5.00 8.56 -31.75
N LEU A 56 -4.55 9.81 -31.85
CA LEU A 56 -3.60 10.22 -32.87
C LEU A 56 -2.21 10.24 -32.25
N LEU A 57 -1.25 9.66 -32.97
CA LEU A 57 0.15 9.57 -32.57
C LEU A 57 0.98 10.44 -33.51
N ASP A 58 2.04 11.05 -32.98
CA ASP A 58 3.02 11.74 -33.83
C ASP A 58 3.77 10.74 -34.73
N ASP A 59 4.14 9.59 -34.15
CA ASP A 59 4.75 8.46 -34.82
C ASP A 59 4.54 7.18 -33.98
N LEU A 60 4.77 6.01 -34.60
CA LEU A 60 4.52 4.72 -33.94
C LEU A 60 5.64 4.31 -32.98
N GLU A 61 6.86 4.78 -33.23
CA GLU A 61 8.09 4.40 -32.55
C GLU A 61 8.21 5.09 -31.19
N SER A 62 7.99 6.41 -31.13
CA SER A 62 7.95 7.21 -29.90
C SER A 62 6.65 7.00 -29.13
N PHE A 63 5.58 6.63 -29.84
CA PHE A 63 4.23 6.47 -29.31
C PHE A 63 3.76 7.72 -28.53
N ARG A 64 4.12 8.92 -29.01
CA ARG A 64 3.67 10.18 -28.44
C ARG A 64 2.24 10.49 -28.88
N ILE A 65 1.33 10.60 -27.92
CA ILE A 65 -0.09 10.87 -28.15
C ILE A 65 -0.30 12.38 -28.36
N SER A 66 -0.76 12.75 -29.55
CA SER A 66 -1.10 14.13 -29.91
C SER A 66 -2.56 14.46 -29.60
N GLU A 67 -3.47 13.54 -29.90
CA GLU A 67 -4.91 13.72 -29.69
C GLU A 67 -5.57 12.44 -29.17
N VAL A 68 -6.61 12.61 -28.37
CA VAL A 68 -7.44 11.51 -27.87
C VAL A 68 -8.87 11.75 -28.30
N TYR A 69 -9.52 10.73 -28.85
CA TYR A 69 -10.92 10.75 -29.25
C TYR A 69 -11.67 9.68 -28.47
N LEU A 70 -12.81 10.07 -27.89
CA LEU A 70 -13.73 9.16 -27.21
C LEU A 70 -15.11 9.33 -27.83
N ASP A 71 -15.71 8.24 -28.30
CA ASP A 71 -17.02 8.22 -28.97
C ASP A 71 -17.09 9.25 -30.13
N GLY A 72 -16.02 9.32 -30.91
CA GLY A 72 -15.86 10.23 -32.05
C GLY A 72 -15.60 11.69 -31.69
N LYS A 73 -15.52 12.03 -30.40
CA LYS A 73 -15.32 13.41 -29.93
C LYS A 73 -13.88 13.60 -29.46
N ARG A 74 -13.21 14.61 -30.00
CA ARG A 74 -11.88 15.01 -29.54
C ARG A 74 -11.95 15.45 -28.08
N ILE A 75 -11.07 14.89 -27.27
CA ILE A 75 -10.83 15.29 -25.90
C ILE A 75 -9.84 16.45 -25.91
N ASP A 76 -10.24 17.57 -25.33
CA ASP A 76 -9.39 18.74 -25.19
C ASP A 76 -8.47 18.53 -23.99
N ASN A 77 -7.17 18.33 -24.23
CA ASN A 77 -6.18 18.10 -23.16
C ASN A 77 -6.01 19.32 -22.22
N ASN A 78 -6.34 20.53 -22.69
CA ASN A 78 -6.21 21.77 -21.91
C ASN A 78 -7.48 22.10 -21.12
N LYS A 79 -8.63 21.55 -21.52
CA LYS A 79 -9.81 21.53 -20.66
C LYS A 79 -9.71 20.26 -19.83
N ARG A 80 -9.50 20.40 -18.52
CA ARG A 80 -9.83 19.33 -17.56
C ARG A 80 -11.13 18.70 -18.05
N PHE A 81 -11.21 17.38 -18.11
CA PHE A 81 -12.36 16.62 -18.61
C PHE A 81 -13.62 16.90 -17.75
N THR A 82 -14.17 18.11 -17.85
CA THR A 82 -15.27 18.65 -17.03
C THR A 82 -16.61 18.42 -17.72
N SER A 83 -16.62 17.97 -18.97
CA SER A 83 -17.86 17.78 -19.72
C SER A 83 -18.67 16.56 -19.26
N ARG A 84 -18.04 15.57 -18.59
CA ARG A 84 -18.73 14.44 -17.94
C ARG A 84 -18.72 14.49 -16.41
N ILE A 85 -17.84 15.27 -15.79
CA ILE A 85 -17.84 15.54 -14.34
C ILE A 85 -18.15 17.03 -14.20
N LYS A 86 -19.45 17.35 -14.19
CA LYS A 86 -19.92 18.74 -14.25
C LYS A 86 -19.59 19.53 -12.98
N ASN A 87 -19.34 18.85 -11.84
CA ASN A 87 -18.74 19.39 -10.62
C ASN A 87 -18.15 18.24 -9.78
N ASP A 88 -17.14 18.49 -8.95
CA ASP A 88 -16.76 17.57 -7.84
C ASP A 88 -17.95 17.28 -6.91
N ALA A 89 -18.91 18.20 -6.87
CA ALA A 89 -20.20 18.04 -6.20
C ALA A 89 -21.14 17.02 -6.88
N ASP A 90 -21.05 16.77 -8.20
CA ASP A 90 -21.96 15.82 -8.87
C ASP A 90 -21.63 14.36 -8.55
N PHE A 91 -20.40 14.05 -8.13
CA PHE A 91 -20.06 12.74 -7.56
C PHE A 91 -20.61 12.58 -6.13
N ILE A 92 -20.90 13.69 -5.45
CA ILE A 92 -21.43 13.73 -4.07
C ILE A 92 -22.97 13.85 -4.06
N VAL A 93 -23.59 14.45 -5.08
CA VAL A 93 -24.98 14.93 -5.02
C VAL A 93 -25.96 14.13 -5.90
N ASN A 94 -25.54 13.48 -7.01
CA ASN A 94 -26.51 12.81 -7.90
C ASN A 94 -26.81 11.34 -7.57
N ASN A 95 -26.23 10.79 -6.51
CA ASN A 95 -26.64 9.51 -5.94
C ASN A 95 -27.35 9.76 -4.60
N ASN A 96 -28.60 10.21 -4.67
CA ASN A 96 -29.52 10.22 -3.52
C ASN A 96 -29.78 8.81 -2.93
N ASN A 97 -29.17 7.75 -3.50
CA ASN A 97 -29.15 6.38 -2.96
C ASN A 97 -27.74 5.80 -2.71
N CYS A 98 -26.66 6.55 -2.92
CA CYS A 98 -25.30 6.06 -2.63
C CYS A 98 -24.45 7.23 -2.14
N SER A 99 -24.61 7.55 -0.86
CA SER A 99 -23.90 8.64 -0.22
C SER A 99 -22.40 8.34 -0.20
N SER A 100 -21.58 9.30 -0.66
CA SER A 100 -20.11 9.25 -0.53
C SER A 100 -19.64 9.08 0.94
N PHE A 101 -20.57 9.24 1.88
CA PHE A 101 -20.44 8.99 3.30
C PHE A 101 -20.09 7.54 3.66
N PHE A 102 -20.54 6.53 2.90
CA PHE A 102 -20.24 5.11 3.21
C PHE A 102 -18.77 4.75 2.97
N LEU A 103 -18.11 5.43 2.04
CA LEU A 103 -16.69 5.22 1.75
C LEU A 103 -15.78 6.10 2.61
N GLN A 104 -16.33 7.07 3.33
CA GLN A 104 -15.61 7.86 4.31
C GLN A 104 -15.87 7.28 5.71
N ASN A 105 -14.98 7.51 6.67
CA ASN A 105 -15.10 6.99 8.05
C ASN A 105 -15.01 5.46 8.20
N THR A 106 -14.28 4.77 7.32
CA THR A 106 -14.07 3.31 7.36
C THR A 106 -13.05 2.84 8.40
N MET A 107 -12.73 3.67 9.39
CA MET A 107 -11.78 3.36 10.47
C MET A 107 -12.57 2.98 11.73
N HIS A 108 -13.27 1.85 11.65
CA HIS A 108 -14.06 1.28 12.75
C HIS A 108 -13.15 0.45 13.67
N ILE A 109 -12.31 1.14 14.42
CA ILE A 109 -11.29 0.52 15.29
C ILE A 109 -11.78 0.61 16.74
N LYS A 110 -11.46 -0.42 17.54
CA LYS A 110 -11.56 -0.29 19.00
C LYS A 110 -10.55 0.78 19.44
N THR A 111 -10.80 1.50 20.54
CA THR A 111 -9.93 2.62 20.92
C THR A 111 -8.44 2.27 20.90
N VAL A 112 -7.64 3.13 20.26
CA VAL A 112 -6.18 3.01 20.15
C VAL A 112 -5.58 3.93 21.21
N ASP A 113 -5.76 3.57 22.47
CA ASP A 113 -5.41 4.42 23.62
C ASP A 113 -4.66 3.67 24.74
N ASP A 114 -4.62 2.35 24.68
CA ASP A 114 -3.82 1.55 25.60
C ASP A 114 -2.31 1.70 25.29
N PRO A 115 -1.51 2.29 26.21
CA PRO A 115 -0.07 2.43 26.02
C PRO A 115 0.65 1.08 25.93
N ASN A 116 0.02 -0.02 26.37
CA ASN A 116 0.60 -1.36 26.36
C ASN A 116 0.16 -2.20 25.16
N MET A 117 -0.62 -1.66 24.21
CA MET A 117 -1.20 -2.45 23.11
C MET A 117 -0.17 -3.12 22.19
N PHE A 118 1.07 -2.64 22.18
CA PHE A 118 2.18 -3.23 21.42
C PHE A 118 3.17 -4.01 22.28
N VAL A 119 2.97 -4.08 23.59
CA VAL A 119 3.90 -4.77 24.50
C VAL A 119 3.85 -6.28 24.23
N ILE A 120 5.02 -6.89 24.06
CA ILE A 120 5.17 -8.33 23.85
C ILE A 120 5.91 -8.90 25.06
N PRO A 121 5.25 -9.65 25.97
CA PRO A 121 5.92 -10.31 27.08
C PRO A 121 6.97 -11.29 26.58
N ALA A 122 8.18 -11.24 27.15
CA ALA A 122 9.23 -12.19 26.86
C ALA A 122 8.80 -13.60 27.32
N ASN A 123 9.19 -14.62 26.56
CA ASN A 123 8.89 -16.01 26.92
C ASN A 123 9.68 -16.42 28.17
N SER A 124 9.00 -16.56 29.31
CA SER A 124 9.61 -16.86 30.60
C SER A 124 10.02 -18.33 30.79
N THR A 125 9.62 -19.21 29.88
CA THR A 125 9.79 -20.67 30.02
C THR A 125 11.00 -21.24 29.27
N SER A 126 11.61 -20.53 28.33
CA SER A 126 12.72 -21.04 27.51
C SER A 126 14.02 -20.27 27.76
N THR A 127 15.14 -20.98 27.87
CA THR A 127 16.49 -20.43 28.06
C THR A 127 17.00 -19.68 26.83
N SER A 128 16.46 -19.96 25.64
CA SER A 128 16.63 -19.17 24.42
C SER A 128 15.28 -18.63 23.94
N SER A 129 14.94 -17.39 24.25
CA SER A 129 13.73 -16.74 23.74
C SER A 129 13.83 -16.47 22.23
N LEU A 130 13.54 -17.48 21.41
CA LEU A 130 13.58 -17.42 19.94
C LEU A 130 12.26 -16.93 19.34
N LEU A 131 12.34 -15.92 18.47
CA LEU A 131 11.20 -15.34 17.75
C LEU A 131 11.08 -15.92 16.35
N GLN A 132 9.84 -16.14 15.90
CA GLN A 132 9.50 -16.32 14.50
C GLN A 132 9.30 -14.96 13.85
N VAL A 133 10.26 -14.55 13.01
CA VAL A 133 10.37 -13.20 12.44
C VAL A 133 10.09 -13.23 10.94
N ILE A 134 9.35 -12.24 10.46
CA ILE A 134 9.12 -12.03 9.03
C ILE A 134 10.40 -11.42 8.44
N GLY A 135 11.12 -12.18 7.63
CA GLY A 135 12.32 -11.74 6.93
C GLY A 135 11.98 -11.12 5.58
N VAL A 136 12.24 -9.83 5.43
CA VAL A 136 12.09 -9.12 4.16
C VAL A 136 13.23 -9.50 3.22
N ILE A 137 12.89 -9.66 1.93
CA ILE A 137 13.85 -9.76 0.84
C ILE A 137 13.76 -8.47 0.01
N PRO A 138 14.86 -7.69 -0.11
CA PRO A 138 14.85 -6.45 -0.88
C PRO A 138 14.34 -6.64 -2.32
N GLY A 139 13.42 -5.77 -2.74
CA GLY A 139 12.85 -5.79 -4.09
C GLY A 139 11.85 -6.91 -4.36
N GLN A 140 11.43 -7.68 -3.34
CA GLN A 140 10.47 -8.77 -3.49
C GLN A 140 9.32 -8.65 -2.49
N ILE A 141 8.12 -9.10 -2.91
CA ILE A 141 6.94 -9.17 -2.04
C ILE A 141 6.90 -10.45 -1.19
N ILE A 142 7.65 -11.47 -1.60
CA ILE A 142 7.80 -12.71 -0.83
C ILE A 142 8.68 -12.45 0.41
N THR A 143 8.36 -13.15 1.49
CA THR A 143 9.08 -13.08 2.76
C THR A 143 9.71 -14.42 3.10
N GLN A 144 10.69 -14.40 3.98
CA GLN A 144 11.28 -15.58 4.60
C GLN A 144 10.76 -15.74 6.03
N LYS A 145 10.72 -16.97 6.49
CA LYS A 145 10.57 -17.30 7.90
C LYS A 145 11.96 -17.34 8.53
N ARG A 146 12.23 -16.46 9.49
CA ARG A 146 13.51 -16.42 10.22
C ARG A 146 13.29 -16.74 11.69
N ILE A 147 14.24 -17.44 12.30
CA ILE A 147 14.29 -17.67 13.73
C ILE A 147 15.40 -16.80 14.32
N ILE A 148 15.05 -15.87 15.20
CA ILE A 148 15.99 -14.86 15.72
C ILE A 148 15.87 -14.78 17.23
N GLN A 149 16.99 -14.72 17.94
CA GLN A 149 17.02 -14.48 19.37
C GLN A 149 16.38 -13.12 19.71
N ALA A 150 15.38 -13.09 20.58
CA ALA A 150 14.76 -11.84 21.02
C ALA A 150 15.77 -10.94 21.72
N LYS A 151 15.70 -9.63 21.45
CA LYS A 151 16.22 -8.62 22.38
C LYS A 151 15.18 -8.47 23.48
N VAL A 152 15.61 -8.71 24.72
CA VAL A 152 14.73 -8.54 25.89
C VAL A 152 15.21 -7.33 26.67
N ASP A 153 14.30 -6.38 26.90
CA ASP A 153 14.49 -5.34 27.89
C ASP A 153 13.55 -5.61 29.06
N ARG A 154 14.12 -5.82 30.24
CA ARG A 154 13.45 -6.29 31.46
C ARG A 154 12.66 -7.59 31.25
N LYS A 155 11.37 -7.48 30.90
CA LYS A 155 10.43 -8.60 30.72
C LYS A 155 9.75 -8.58 29.36
N TYR A 156 10.19 -7.73 28.43
CA TYR A 156 9.51 -7.51 27.16
C TYR A 156 10.45 -7.72 25.99
N ALA A 157 9.93 -8.33 24.93
CA ALA A 157 10.61 -8.39 23.65
C ALA A 157 10.53 -7.01 22.98
N VAL A 158 11.69 -6.46 22.62
CA VAL A 158 11.81 -5.11 22.07
C VAL A 158 12.49 -5.13 20.70
N ALA A 159 12.31 -4.03 19.95
CA ALA A 159 12.97 -3.84 18.67
C ALA A 159 14.50 -3.76 18.83
N ASP A 160 15.24 -4.06 17.77
CA ASP A 160 16.70 -4.03 17.76
C ASP A 160 17.27 -3.47 16.47
N ALA A 161 17.61 -2.18 16.49
CA ALA A 161 18.17 -1.47 15.33
C ALA A 161 19.45 -2.12 14.80
N GLN A 162 20.31 -2.64 15.68
CA GLN A 162 21.59 -3.25 15.27
C GLN A 162 21.41 -4.53 14.44
N ARG A 163 20.27 -5.20 14.60
CA ARG A 163 19.92 -6.43 13.86
C ARG A 163 18.79 -6.18 12.85
N ASP A 164 18.46 -4.91 12.60
CA ASP A 164 17.37 -4.48 11.74
C ASP A 164 16.05 -5.18 12.09
N LEU A 165 15.71 -5.22 13.37
CA LEU A 165 14.56 -5.95 13.89
C LEU A 165 13.51 -4.96 14.42
N ALA A 166 12.48 -4.67 13.63
CA ALA A 166 11.37 -3.81 14.03
C ALA A 166 10.21 -4.62 14.61
N LYS A 167 9.46 -4.03 15.54
CA LYS A 167 8.15 -4.56 15.95
C LYS A 167 7.15 -4.34 14.83
N LEU A 168 6.20 -5.26 14.68
CA LEU A 168 5.13 -5.21 13.70
C LEU A 168 3.80 -5.46 14.40
N ALA A 169 2.79 -4.68 14.04
CA ALA A 169 1.43 -4.84 14.54
C ALA A 169 0.43 -4.74 13.39
N VAL A 170 -0.62 -5.57 13.44
CA VAL A 170 -1.80 -5.46 12.55
C VAL A 170 -3.03 -5.27 13.42
N ILE A 171 -3.71 -4.14 13.26
CA ILE A 171 -4.85 -3.71 14.07
C ILE A 171 -6.12 -3.80 13.23
N GLU A 172 -7.09 -4.57 13.70
CA GLU A 172 -8.39 -4.71 13.04
C GLU A 172 -9.16 -3.40 13.02
N ARG A 173 -9.65 -3.00 11.84
CA ARG A 173 -10.19 -1.64 11.63
C ARG A 173 -11.57 -1.55 10.99
N HIS A 174 -12.23 -2.68 10.74
CA HIS A 174 -13.52 -2.75 10.04
C HIS A 174 -14.70 -3.02 10.98
N HIS A 175 -14.48 -3.76 12.07
CA HIS A 175 -15.56 -4.30 12.91
C HIS A 175 -15.40 -4.00 14.41
N ARG A 176 -14.38 -3.23 14.81
CA ARG A 176 -14.09 -2.90 16.23
C ARG A 176 -13.91 -4.14 17.10
N THR A 177 -13.40 -5.23 16.54
CA THR A 177 -13.16 -6.48 17.30
C THR A 177 -12.16 -6.27 18.44
N GLY A 178 -11.22 -5.35 18.25
CA GLY A 178 -10.08 -5.16 19.15
C GLY A 178 -8.96 -6.18 18.91
N ASN A 179 -9.03 -6.97 17.84
CA ASN A 179 -7.96 -7.87 17.44
C ASN A 179 -6.71 -7.07 17.07
N ILE A 180 -5.58 -7.49 17.63
CA ILE A 180 -4.26 -6.96 17.32
C ILE A 180 -3.31 -8.14 17.20
N GLY A 181 -2.77 -8.34 16.01
CA GLY A 181 -1.68 -9.28 15.80
C GLY A 181 -0.36 -8.58 16.05
N LEU A 182 0.51 -9.19 16.85
CA LEU A 182 1.84 -8.67 17.15
C LEU A 182 2.92 -9.61 16.62
N GLY A 183 4.00 -9.04 16.13
CA GLY A 183 5.14 -9.78 15.63
C GLY A 183 6.37 -8.91 15.41
N PHE A 184 7.33 -9.45 14.68
CA PHE A 184 8.56 -8.77 14.32
C PHE A 184 8.85 -8.94 12.84
N VAL A 185 9.48 -7.93 12.27
CA VAL A 185 9.96 -7.91 10.90
C VAL A 185 11.44 -7.53 10.88
N GLN A 186 12.21 -8.25 10.06
CA GLN A 186 13.61 -7.94 9.81
C GLN A 186 13.81 -7.51 8.36
N GLY A 187 14.56 -6.44 8.13
CA GLY A 187 14.91 -5.99 6.77
C GLY A 187 14.24 -4.68 6.32
N LEU A 188 13.69 -3.88 7.25
CA LEU A 188 13.10 -2.57 6.92
C LEU A 188 14.12 -1.43 6.92
N GLY A 189 15.24 -1.62 7.64
CA GLY A 189 16.29 -0.62 7.82
C GLY A 189 15.94 0.51 8.79
N LEU A 190 14.89 0.34 9.60
CA LEU A 190 14.47 1.33 10.59
C LEU A 190 15.38 1.28 11.82
N GLU A 191 15.92 2.44 12.23
CA GLU A 191 16.73 2.57 13.44
C GLU A 191 15.97 3.26 14.58
N ARG A 192 14.97 4.09 14.26
CA ARG A 192 14.07 4.76 15.22
C ARG A 192 12.67 4.99 14.64
N GLY A 193 11.77 5.52 15.45
CA GLY A 193 10.41 5.90 15.04
C GLY A 193 9.50 4.74 14.64
N ALA A 194 8.38 5.06 14.00
CA ALA A 194 7.42 4.10 13.46
C ALA A 194 6.76 4.58 12.16
N ILE A 195 6.30 3.62 11.35
CA ILE A 195 5.49 3.84 10.15
C ILE A 195 4.17 3.09 10.26
N ALA A 196 3.09 3.67 9.73
CA ALA A 196 1.78 3.04 9.69
C ALA A 196 1.11 3.21 8.31
N SER A 197 0.35 2.19 7.90
CA SER A 197 -0.42 2.17 6.66
C SER A 197 -1.78 1.51 6.88
N SER A 198 -2.83 2.07 6.28
CA SER A 198 -4.14 1.39 6.13
C SER A 198 -4.28 0.72 4.76
N VAL A 199 -3.29 0.93 3.87
CA VAL A 199 -3.13 0.17 2.63
C VAL A 199 -2.31 -1.07 2.98
N ALA A 200 -3.01 -2.16 3.28
CA ALA A 200 -2.42 -3.43 3.68
C ALA A 200 -3.09 -4.61 2.97
N HIS A 201 -2.49 -5.12 1.90
CA HIS A 201 -3.10 -6.14 1.06
C HIS A 201 -3.44 -7.40 1.87
N ASP A 202 -4.62 -8.02 1.72
CA ASP A 202 -5.85 -7.53 1.07
C ASP A 202 -6.98 -7.29 2.08
N SER A 203 -6.74 -7.58 3.37
CA SER A 203 -7.68 -7.27 4.45
C SER A 203 -7.75 -5.77 4.74
N HIS A 204 -6.71 -5.03 4.37
CA HIS A 204 -6.58 -3.58 4.56
C HIS A 204 -6.81 -3.13 6.00
N ASN A 205 -6.38 -3.94 6.97
CA ASN A 205 -6.24 -3.52 8.37
C ASN A 205 -5.11 -2.50 8.53
N ILE A 206 -5.00 -1.84 9.69
CA ILE A 206 -3.85 -0.96 9.93
C ILE A 206 -2.64 -1.84 10.20
N VAL A 207 -1.56 -1.61 9.47
CA VAL A 207 -0.25 -2.23 9.74
C VAL A 207 0.70 -1.15 10.25
N VAL A 208 1.37 -1.42 11.36
CA VAL A 208 2.34 -0.52 11.99
C VAL A 208 3.65 -1.27 12.18
N ALA A 209 4.75 -0.68 11.73
CA ALA A 209 6.10 -1.17 12.03
C ALA A 209 6.90 -0.08 12.76
N GLY A 210 7.64 -0.43 13.80
CA GLY A 210 8.37 0.59 14.55
C GLY A 210 9.42 0.05 15.52
N MET A 211 10.24 0.99 16.01
CA MET A 211 11.38 0.71 16.88
C MET A 211 11.08 0.95 18.35
N ASN A 212 9.93 1.55 18.66
CA ASN A 212 9.42 1.71 20.03
C ASN A 212 7.89 1.82 20.03
N ASP A 213 7.28 1.46 21.15
CA ASP A 213 5.83 1.35 21.28
C ASP A 213 5.12 2.72 21.27
N ILE A 214 5.81 3.79 21.69
CA ILE A 214 5.24 5.14 21.77
C ILE A 214 4.99 5.71 20.37
N ASP A 215 6.00 5.68 19.50
CA ASP A 215 5.86 6.14 18.12
C ASP A 215 4.88 5.26 17.33
N MET A 216 4.85 3.95 17.59
CA MET A 216 3.84 3.05 17.00
C MET A 216 2.42 3.46 17.40
N LEU A 217 2.20 3.80 18.68
CA LEU A 217 0.91 4.26 19.18
C LEU A 217 0.50 5.60 18.58
N ILE A 218 1.45 6.54 18.47
CA ILE A 218 1.21 7.85 17.86
C ILE A 218 0.83 7.70 16.38
N ALA A 219 1.56 6.86 15.63
CA ALA A 219 1.24 6.58 14.23
C ALA A 219 -0.14 5.90 14.08
N ALA A 220 -0.44 4.88 14.90
CA ALA A 220 -1.72 4.16 14.89
C ALA A 220 -2.92 5.05 15.26
N ARG A 221 -2.74 5.95 16.23
CA ARG A 221 -3.75 6.95 16.58
C ARG A 221 -3.99 7.93 15.44
N TYR A 222 -2.92 8.49 14.91
CA TYR A 222 -3.02 9.52 13.89
C TYR A 222 -3.61 9.00 12.58
N ILE A 223 -3.22 7.80 12.13
CA ILE A 223 -3.80 7.19 10.92
C ILE A 223 -5.32 6.95 11.08
N SER A 224 -5.76 6.60 12.28
CA SER A 224 -7.18 6.44 12.61
C SER A 224 -7.92 7.78 12.53
N LEU A 225 -7.32 8.85 13.07
CA LEU A 225 -7.89 10.20 13.07
C LEU A 225 -8.05 10.79 11.67
N ILE A 226 -7.08 10.56 10.78
CA ILE A 226 -7.13 11.12 9.42
C ILE A 226 -8.04 10.32 8.47
N GLY A 227 -8.59 9.19 8.91
CA GLY A 227 -9.49 8.34 8.12
C GLY A 227 -8.76 7.31 7.25
N GLY A 228 -7.54 6.94 7.62
CA GLY A 228 -6.64 6.08 6.84
C GLY A 228 -5.65 6.87 6.00
N GLY A 229 -4.58 6.20 5.58
CA GLY A 229 -3.45 6.84 4.94
C GLY A 229 -2.13 6.12 5.10
N LEU A 230 -1.08 6.91 4.99
CA LEU A 230 0.29 6.56 5.36
C LEU A 230 0.76 7.57 6.42
N VAL A 231 1.47 7.11 7.44
CA VAL A 231 1.95 7.95 8.54
C VAL A 231 3.38 7.56 8.91
N VAL A 232 4.21 8.57 9.19
CA VAL A 232 5.52 8.44 9.80
C VAL A 232 5.51 9.18 11.14
N ALA A 233 5.85 8.48 12.22
CA ALA A 233 6.08 9.05 13.53
C ALA A 233 7.56 8.91 13.92
N ASP A 234 8.16 9.98 14.45
CA ASP A 234 9.54 9.99 14.93
C ASP A 234 9.66 10.95 16.11
N ASN A 235 10.33 10.52 17.18
CA ASN A 235 10.50 11.29 18.41
C ASN A 235 9.18 11.83 18.98
N GLU A 236 8.20 10.95 19.10
CA GLU A 236 6.88 11.20 19.67
C GLU A 236 6.05 12.26 18.90
N LYS A 237 6.35 12.46 17.62
CA LYS A 237 5.67 13.42 16.75
C LYS A 237 5.38 12.83 15.39
N ILE A 238 4.35 13.34 14.72
CA ILE A 238 4.08 13.02 13.32
C ILE A 238 5.08 13.79 12.45
N ALA A 239 5.96 13.05 11.79
CA ALA A 239 6.96 13.63 10.89
C ALA A 239 6.36 13.92 9.50
N ALA A 240 5.51 13.03 9.00
CA ALA A 240 4.79 13.21 7.74
C ALA A 240 3.57 12.30 7.67
N SER A 241 2.61 12.65 6.80
CA SER A 241 1.44 11.81 6.54
C SER A 241 0.85 12.06 5.16
N LEU A 242 0.24 11.02 4.58
CA LEU A 242 -0.61 11.10 3.40
C LEU A 242 -2.01 10.63 3.79
N ARG A 243 -3.00 11.51 3.66
CA ARG A 243 -4.39 11.20 4.00
C ARG A 243 -5.11 10.50 2.85
N LEU A 244 -5.70 9.34 3.15
CA LEU A 244 -6.48 8.51 2.21
C LEU A 244 -7.89 8.24 2.78
N PRO A 245 -8.77 9.25 2.87
CA PRO A 245 -10.01 9.15 3.62
C PRO A 245 -11.08 8.29 2.95
N ILE A 246 -10.91 7.91 1.68
CA ILE A 246 -11.83 7.03 0.96
C ILE A 246 -11.35 5.59 1.17
N ALA A 247 -12.11 4.84 1.97
CA ALA A 247 -11.87 3.46 2.39
C ALA A 247 -10.54 3.20 3.11
N GLY A 248 -9.79 4.25 3.48
CA GLY A 248 -8.40 4.13 3.93
C GLY A 248 -7.41 3.84 2.80
N LEU A 249 -7.81 3.99 1.53
CA LEU A 249 -7.05 3.55 0.35
C LEU A 249 -6.84 4.67 -0.69
N MET A 250 -7.80 5.58 -0.83
CA MET A 250 -7.77 6.61 -1.87
C MET A 250 -7.91 8.02 -1.28
N SER A 251 -7.30 8.99 -1.95
CA SER A 251 -7.45 10.41 -1.63
C SER A 251 -8.52 11.07 -2.49
N ASN A 252 -9.21 12.07 -1.93
CA ASN A 252 -10.05 13.01 -2.67
C ASN A 252 -9.32 14.30 -3.02
N GLN A 253 -8.01 14.38 -2.78
CA GLN A 253 -7.19 15.56 -3.09
C GLN A 253 -6.68 15.54 -4.54
N PRO A 254 -6.33 16.70 -5.10
CA PRO A 254 -5.68 16.77 -6.41
C PRO A 254 -4.38 15.95 -6.44
N ILE A 255 -4.09 15.32 -7.60
CA ILE A 255 -2.91 14.47 -7.78
C ILE A 255 -1.58 15.16 -7.39
N ALA A 256 -1.48 16.47 -7.59
CA ALA A 256 -0.29 17.23 -7.21
C ALA A 256 -0.07 17.24 -5.69
N SER A 257 -1.13 17.43 -4.90
CA SER A 257 -1.08 17.37 -3.43
C SER A 257 -0.76 15.97 -2.95
N VAL A 258 -1.44 14.94 -3.50
CA VAL A 258 -1.19 13.53 -3.16
C VAL A 258 0.26 13.13 -3.42
N ILE A 259 0.85 13.61 -4.53
CA ILE A 259 2.26 13.36 -4.84
C ILE A 259 3.19 14.08 -3.87
N SER A 260 2.88 15.33 -3.52
CA SER A 260 3.66 16.09 -2.53
C SER A 260 3.70 15.36 -1.20
N ASP A 261 2.55 14.93 -0.70
CA ASP A 261 2.42 14.23 0.58
C ASP A 261 3.10 12.86 0.54
N LEU A 262 2.94 12.11 -0.55
CA LEU A 262 3.63 10.82 -0.73
C LEU A 262 5.16 10.98 -0.75
N LYS A 263 5.68 12.02 -1.42
CA LYS A 263 7.12 12.35 -1.41
C LYS A 263 7.59 12.68 0.01
N ALA A 264 6.84 13.52 0.73
CA ALA A 264 7.17 13.89 2.11
C ALA A 264 7.17 12.68 3.06
N VAL A 265 6.19 11.77 2.92
CA VAL A 265 6.12 10.52 3.68
C VAL A 265 7.31 9.61 3.40
N ASN A 266 7.66 9.40 2.13
CA ASN A 266 8.81 8.58 1.76
C ASN A 266 10.13 9.20 2.24
N GLU A 267 10.28 10.52 2.12
CA GLU A 267 11.47 11.25 2.59
C GLU A 267 11.59 11.16 4.13
N ALA A 268 10.51 11.39 4.87
CA ALA A 268 10.50 11.25 6.32
C ALA A 268 10.89 9.84 6.76
N CYS A 269 10.34 8.80 6.10
CA CYS A 269 10.69 7.42 6.38
C CYS A 269 12.17 7.13 6.10
N SER A 270 12.70 7.62 4.97
CA SER A 270 14.12 7.42 4.62
C SER A 270 15.11 7.98 5.64
N LYS A 271 14.69 8.99 6.44
CA LYS A 271 15.52 9.60 7.49
C LYS A 271 15.54 8.79 8.79
N MET A 272 14.76 7.71 8.91
CA MET A 272 14.60 6.92 10.14
C MET A 272 15.73 5.91 10.39
N GLY A 273 16.65 5.76 9.44
CA GLY A 273 17.83 4.90 9.53
C GLY A 273 18.73 5.10 8.31
N ASN A 274 19.94 4.55 8.35
CA ASN A 274 20.90 4.76 7.25
C ASN A 274 20.62 3.88 6.02
N ASN A 275 19.94 2.76 6.21
CA ASN A 275 19.69 1.75 5.18
C ASN A 275 18.20 1.41 5.05
N VAL A 276 17.32 2.40 5.24
CA VAL A 276 15.87 2.21 5.10
C VAL A 276 15.57 1.69 3.70
N ILE A 277 14.76 0.62 3.64
CA ILE A 277 14.43 -0.02 2.38
C ILE A 277 13.70 0.96 1.43
N LYS A 278 13.96 0.81 0.13
CA LYS A 278 13.22 1.52 -0.90
C LYS A 278 11.72 1.14 -0.84
N ASP A 279 10.85 2.13 -1.02
CA ASP A 279 9.38 1.98 -1.06
C ASP A 279 8.81 1.21 0.17
N PRO A 280 9.10 1.67 1.41
CA PRO A 280 8.81 0.91 2.63
C PRO A 280 7.32 0.65 2.84
N PHE A 281 6.45 1.58 2.44
CA PHE A 281 4.99 1.42 2.53
C PHE A 281 4.43 0.38 1.55
N MET A 282 5.08 0.20 0.38
CA MET A 282 4.70 -0.86 -0.55
C MET A 282 5.04 -2.22 0.03
N LEU A 283 6.21 -2.37 0.65
CA LEU A 283 6.54 -3.63 1.31
C LEU A 283 5.65 -3.88 2.54
N LEU A 284 5.44 -2.85 3.37
CA LEU A 284 4.60 -2.93 4.57
C LEU A 284 3.20 -3.46 4.23
N SER A 285 2.64 -3.07 3.08
CA SER A 285 1.32 -3.51 2.65
C SER A 285 1.24 -5.01 2.36
N PHE A 286 2.35 -5.66 2.00
CA PHE A 286 2.42 -7.10 1.74
C PHE A 286 2.82 -7.95 2.96
N LEU A 287 3.23 -7.34 4.07
CA LEU A 287 3.55 -8.07 5.31
C LEU A 287 2.31 -8.71 5.95
N SER A 288 1.12 -8.24 5.56
CA SER A 288 -0.17 -8.74 6.04
C SER A 288 -1.00 -9.50 5.00
N LEU A 289 -0.38 -9.98 3.91
CA LEU A 289 -1.07 -10.70 2.85
C LEU A 289 -0.88 -12.23 3.01
N PRO A 290 -1.76 -12.96 3.72
CA PRO A 290 -1.55 -14.36 4.13
C PRO A 290 -1.79 -15.38 2.98
N VAL A 291 -1.54 -14.99 1.74
CA VAL A 291 -1.66 -15.82 0.54
C VAL A 291 -0.38 -15.86 -0.30
N ILE A 292 0.66 -15.15 0.13
CA ILE A 292 1.99 -15.18 -0.49
C ILE A 292 3.05 -15.66 0.52
N PRO A 293 3.98 -16.56 0.13
CA PRO A 293 4.96 -17.14 1.06
C PRO A 293 5.91 -16.14 1.72
N SER A 294 6.55 -16.50 2.84
CA SER A 294 6.35 -17.72 3.65
C SER A 294 5.72 -17.43 5.03
N LEU A 295 5.91 -16.22 5.57
CA LEU A 295 5.46 -15.82 6.91
C LEU A 295 4.85 -14.41 6.86
N LYS A 296 3.64 -14.26 7.40
CA LYS A 296 2.85 -13.01 7.36
C LYS A 296 2.14 -12.76 8.69
N LEU A 297 1.75 -11.51 8.94
CA LEU A 297 1.01 -11.14 10.15
C LEU A 297 -0.40 -10.66 9.81
N THR A 298 -1.41 -11.16 10.49
CA THR A 298 -2.79 -10.66 10.40
C THR A 298 -3.22 -10.06 11.74
N ASP A 299 -4.39 -9.44 11.83
CA ASP A 299 -4.94 -8.98 13.12
C ASP A 299 -5.16 -10.13 14.12
N LYS A 300 -5.21 -11.37 13.64
CA LYS A 300 -5.37 -12.58 14.46
C LYS A 300 -4.05 -13.23 14.86
N GLY A 301 -2.92 -12.67 14.43
CA GLY A 301 -1.58 -13.19 14.71
C GLY A 301 -0.82 -13.69 13.49
N LEU A 302 0.27 -14.41 13.77
CA LEU A 302 1.26 -14.83 12.79
C LEU A 302 0.77 -16.05 12.00
N VAL A 303 0.95 -16.01 10.68
CA VAL A 303 0.50 -17.06 9.76
C VAL A 303 1.70 -17.63 9.01
N ASP A 304 1.88 -18.95 9.14
CA ASP A 304 2.75 -19.74 8.28
C ASP A 304 1.97 -20.01 6.99
N VAL A 305 2.30 -19.28 5.92
CA VAL A 305 1.52 -19.29 4.67
C VAL A 305 1.74 -20.60 3.91
N ASP A 306 2.93 -21.18 4.01
CA ASP A 306 3.23 -22.47 3.36
C ASP A 306 2.37 -23.60 3.95
N LYS A 307 2.04 -23.51 5.24
CA LYS A 307 1.18 -24.48 5.95
C LYS A 307 -0.26 -24.01 6.12
N PHE A 308 -0.61 -22.80 5.69
CA PHE A 308 -1.91 -22.15 5.89
C PHE A 308 -2.45 -22.24 7.34
N GLN A 309 -1.60 -21.99 8.32
CA GLN A 309 -1.99 -22.08 9.74
C GLN A 309 -1.45 -20.94 10.57
N PHE A 310 -2.17 -20.60 11.64
CA PHE A 310 -1.65 -19.72 12.67
C PHE A 310 -0.53 -20.40 13.44
N ILE A 311 0.50 -19.64 13.78
CA ILE A 311 1.62 -20.11 14.58
C ILE A 311 1.92 -19.14 15.72
N SER A 312 2.56 -19.64 16.77
CA SER A 312 3.04 -18.81 17.89
C SER A 312 4.11 -17.82 17.41
N LEU A 313 4.17 -16.63 18.02
CA LEU A 313 5.29 -15.70 17.82
C LEU A 313 6.61 -16.29 18.30
N TRP A 314 6.56 -17.04 19.40
CA TRP A 314 7.71 -17.73 19.98
C TRP A 314 7.92 -19.06 19.28
N ALA A 315 9.14 -19.33 18.85
CA ALA A 315 9.52 -20.62 18.31
C ALA A 315 9.50 -21.67 19.43
N ALA A 316 9.17 -22.92 19.07
CA ALA A 316 9.40 -24.06 19.94
C ALA A 316 10.91 -24.34 20.01
N ASP A 317 11.37 -24.83 21.16
CA ASP A 317 12.73 -25.32 21.37
C ASP A 317 13.04 -26.55 20.49
#